data_AF-A0A327GXN4-F1
#
_entry.id   AF-A0A327GXN4-F1
#
_cell.length_a   1.000
_cell.length_b   1.000
_cell.length_c   1.000
_cell.angle_alpha   90.00
_cell.angle_beta   90.00
_cell.angle_gamma   90.00
#
_symmetry.space_group_name_H-M   'P 1'
#
loop_
_entity.id
_entity.type
_entity.pdbx_description
1 polymer ?
#
loop_
_entity_poly.entity_id
_entity_poly.type
_entity_poly.pdbx_seq_one_letter_code
_entity_poly.pdbx_strand_id
1 'polypeptide(L)'
;MNNKAYPSYRQIIGISLILFSIVSFLFPHLFQSSLESKELVEKVDYRIRLSAVPLGIGLFFILLSKFQSKHILTQSLILAFFIDMGYFTTRLLSMSIHGFDSTTQLYWLSIELVIGITLAVILKLKKAPSKT
;
A
#
# COMPACT_ATOMS: atom_id res chain seq x y z
N MET A 1 2.92 -15.32 35.02
CA MET A 1 1.78 -14.57 34.43
C MET A 1 2.17 -14.19 33.00
N ASN A 2 1.55 -14.81 31.99
CA ASN A 2 1.76 -14.44 30.59
C ASN A 2 1.06 -13.09 30.33
N ASN A 3 1.81 -11.99 30.40
CA ASN A 3 1.35 -10.69 29.91
C ASN A 3 1.16 -10.81 28.39
N LYS A 4 -0.07 -11.13 27.96
CA LYS A 4 -0.44 -10.98 26.55
C LYS A 4 -0.32 -9.49 26.25
N ALA A 5 0.71 -9.11 25.51
CA ALA A 5 0.87 -7.74 25.03
C ALA A 5 -0.32 -7.43 24.13
N TYR A 6 -1.25 -6.60 24.60
CA TYR A 6 -2.38 -6.15 23.80
C TYR A 6 -1.85 -5.29 22.64
N PRO A 7 -2.40 -5.45 21.43
CA PRO A 7 -2.02 -4.61 20.30
C PRO A 7 -2.33 -3.15 20.61
N SER A 8 -1.39 -2.26 20.28
CA SER A 8 -1.59 -0.81 20.41
C SER A 8 -2.73 -0.33 19.51
N TYR A 9 -3.35 0.80 19.86
CA TYR A 9 -4.43 1.40 19.05
C TYR A 9 -4.04 1.61 17.58
N ARG A 10 -2.78 1.98 17.32
CA ARG A 10 -2.24 2.10 15.95
C ARG A 10 -2.22 0.77 15.22
N GLN A 11 -1.81 -0.32 15.88
CA GLN A 11 -1.83 -1.65 15.28
C GLN A 11 -3.26 -2.12 15.00
N ILE A 12 -4.21 -1.82 15.89
CA ILE A 12 -5.62 -2.15 15.67
C ILE A 12 -6.14 -1.42 14.42
N ILE A 13 -5.93 -0.10 14.31
CA ILE A 13 -6.28 0.65 13.09
C ILE A 13 -5.61 0.05 11.85
N GLY A 14 -4.31 -0.25 11.95
CA GLY A 14 -3.54 -0.81 10.84
C GLY A 14 -4.10 -2.14 10.36
N ILE A 15 -4.43 -3.04 11.29
CA ILE A 15 -5.05 -4.35 10.98
C ILE A 15 -6.43 -4.15 10.36
N SER A 16 -7.27 -3.27 10.93
CA SER A 16 -8.60 -2.99 10.37
C SER A 16 -8.53 -2.47 8.93
N LEU A 17 -7.57 -1.59 8.62
CA LEU A 17 -7.36 -1.07 7.27
C LEU A 17 -6.86 -2.14 6.30
N ILE A 18 -5.96 -3.03 6.74
CA ILE A 18 -5.51 -4.17 5.92
C ILE A 18 -6.66 -5.13 5.66
N LEU A 19 -7.48 -5.45 6.67
CA LEU A 19 -8.64 -6.31 6.50
C LEU A 19 -9.65 -5.69 5.52
N PHE A 20 -9.94 -4.39 5.67
CA PHE A 20 -10.76 -3.66 4.72
C PHE A 20 -10.18 -3.74 3.29
N SER A 21 -8.89 -3.48 3.13
CA SER A 21 -8.19 -3.61 1.84
C SER A 21 -8.38 -5.00 1.22
N ILE A 22 -8.19 -6.07 2.01
CA ILE A 22 -8.31 -7.44 1.53
C ILE A 22 -9.74 -7.73 1.07
N VAL A 23 -10.74 -7.35 1.88
CA VAL A 23 -12.15 -7.54 1.55
C VAL A 23 -12.52 -6.77 0.29
N SER A 24 -12.17 -5.49 0.21
CA SER A 24 -12.43 -4.66 -0.97
C SER A 24 -11.70 -5.14 -2.23
N PHE A 25 -10.50 -5.72 -2.07
CA PHE A 25 -9.76 -6.30 -3.17
C PHE A 25 -10.41 -7.59 -3.68
N LEU A 26 -10.76 -8.53 -2.80
CA LEU A 26 -11.31 -9.84 -3.18
C LEU A 26 -12.77 -9.76 -3.63
N PHE A 27 -13.55 -8.91 -2.98
CA PHE A 27 -14.99 -8.77 -3.19
C PHE A 27 -15.37 -7.35 -3.64
N PRO A 28 -14.84 -6.86 -4.78
CA PRO A 28 -15.11 -5.50 -5.25
C PRO A 28 -16.59 -5.25 -5.56
N HIS A 29 -17.34 -6.31 -5.88
CA HIS A 29 -18.77 -6.26 -6.18
C HIS A 29 -19.63 -5.78 -5.00
N LEU A 30 -19.18 -5.97 -3.75
CA LEU A 30 -19.87 -5.46 -2.56
C LEU A 30 -19.95 -3.93 -2.55
N PHE A 31 -19.07 -3.27 -3.28
CA PHE A 31 -18.95 -1.83 -3.34
C PHE A 31 -19.38 -1.27 -4.72
N GLN A 32 -19.44 -2.11 -5.75
CA GLN A 32 -19.87 -1.74 -7.11
C GLN A 32 -20.44 -2.94 -7.86
N SER A 33 -21.75 -2.93 -8.09
CA SER A 33 -22.49 -4.02 -8.70
C SER A 33 -22.22 -4.26 -10.20
N SER A 34 -21.60 -3.31 -10.91
CA SER A 34 -21.43 -3.35 -12.38
C SER A 34 -20.05 -3.77 -12.87
N LEU A 35 -19.23 -4.47 -12.07
CA LEU A 35 -17.87 -4.80 -12.50
C LEU A 35 -17.78 -5.80 -13.65
N GLU A 36 -18.74 -6.71 -13.80
CA GLU A 36 -18.61 -7.81 -14.76
C GLU A 36 -18.61 -7.33 -16.22
N SER A 37 -19.40 -6.28 -16.52
CA SER A 37 -19.54 -5.68 -17.85
C SER A 37 -18.45 -4.67 -18.21
N LYS A 38 -17.53 -4.39 -17.29
CA LYS A 38 -16.49 -3.37 -17.48
C LYS A 38 -15.25 -3.91 -18.18
N GLU A 39 -14.58 -3.03 -18.92
CA GLU A 39 -13.28 -3.29 -19.51
C GLU A 39 -12.22 -3.64 -18.45
N LEU A 40 -11.18 -4.36 -18.87
CA LEU A 40 -10.10 -4.79 -17.99
C LEU A 40 -9.47 -3.63 -17.21
N VAL A 41 -9.23 -2.50 -17.89
CA VAL A 41 -8.63 -1.30 -17.29
C VAL A 41 -9.46 -0.83 -16.10
N GLU A 42 -10.78 -0.77 -16.25
CA GLU A 42 -11.68 -0.35 -15.18
C GLU A 42 -11.76 -1.37 -14.05
N LYS A 43 -11.71 -2.67 -14.34
CA LYS A 43 -11.68 -3.73 -13.32
C LYS A 43 -10.45 -3.61 -12.42
N VAL A 44 -9.29 -3.35 -13.02
CA VAL A 44 -8.03 -3.14 -12.29
C VAL A 44 -8.08 -1.86 -11.48
N ASP A 45 -8.46 -0.73 -12.10
CA ASP A 45 -8.52 0.56 -11.43
C ASP A 45 -9.49 0.57 -10.24
N TYR A 46 -10.59 -0.18 -10.34
CA TYR A 46 -11.54 -0.29 -9.27
C TYR A 46 -10.97 -1.00 -8.04
N ARG A 47 -10.31 -2.16 -8.25
CA ARG A 47 -9.63 -2.88 -7.15
C ARG A 47 -8.58 -2.00 -6.50
N ILE A 48 -7.82 -1.24 -7.29
CA ILE A 48 -6.81 -0.30 -6.81
C ILE A 48 -7.44 0.80 -5.95
N ARG A 49 -8.48 1.47 -6.46
CA ARG A 49 -9.11 2.61 -5.80
C ARG A 49 -9.59 2.29 -4.38
N LEU A 50 -10.15 1.11 -4.16
CA LEU A 50 -10.69 0.74 -2.86
C LEU A 50 -9.68 0.15 -1.89
N SER A 51 -8.62 -0.50 -2.38
CA SER A 51 -7.76 -1.31 -1.52
C SER A 51 -6.33 -0.76 -1.36
N ALA A 52 -5.78 -0.05 -2.37
CA ALA A 52 -4.40 0.41 -2.33
C ALA A 52 -4.08 1.36 -1.17
N VAL A 53 -4.92 2.39 -0.97
CA VAL A 53 -4.69 3.38 0.09
C VAL A 53 -4.88 2.76 1.49
N PRO A 54 -5.96 2.03 1.78
CA PRO A 54 -6.09 1.33 3.05
C PRO A 54 -4.95 0.33 3.30
N LEU A 55 -4.49 -0.39 2.28
CA LEU A 55 -3.32 -1.28 2.40
C LEU A 55 -2.08 -0.51 2.84
N GLY A 56 -1.74 0.56 2.12
CA GLY A 56 -0.55 1.35 2.40
C GLY A 56 -0.57 2.00 3.78
N ILE A 57 -1.68 2.66 4.12
CA ILE A 57 -1.84 3.28 5.45
C ILE A 57 -1.85 2.21 6.55
N GLY A 58 -2.49 1.07 6.31
CA GLY A 58 -2.53 -0.04 7.25
C GLY A 58 -1.15 -0.62 7.55
N LEU A 59 -0.37 -0.89 6.51
CA LEU A 59 1.02 -1.34 6.62
C LEU A 59 1.90 -0.30 7.31
N PHE A 60 1.71 0.98 7.00
CA PHE A 60 2.39 2.08 7.67
C PHE A 60 2.13 2.02 9.18
N PHE A 61 0.87 1.93 9.63
CA PHE A 61 0.57 1.92 11.08
C PHE A 61 1.11 0.69 11.81
N ILE A 62 1.11 -0.48 11.17
CA ILE A 62 1.68 -1.70 11.77
C ILE A 62 3.20 -1.59 11.90
N LEU A 63 3.86 -1.05 10.88
CA LEU A 63 5.32 -1.03 10.80
C LEU A 63 5.94 0.26 11.33
N LEU A 64 5.14 1.30 11.61
CA LEU A 64 5.61 2.60 12.12
C LEU A 64 6.46 2.46 13.39
N SER A 65 6.15 1.50 14.25
CA SER A 65 6.93 1.20 15.46
C SER A 65 8.38 0.80 15.16
N LYS A 66 8.66 0.25 13.96
CA LYS A 66 10.01 -0.08 13.47
C LYS A 66 10.74 1.14 12.90
N PHE A 67 10.01 2.19 12.55
CA PHE A 67 10.55 3.43 12.02
C PHE A 67 10.44 4.54 13.07
N GLN A 68 11.19 4.40 14.16
CA GLN A 68 11.26 5.37 15.25
C GLN A 68 11.97 6.66 14.81
N SER A 69 11.35 7.46 13.95
CA SER A 69 11.82 8.81 13.63
C SER A 69 10.96 9.83 14.34
N LYS A 70 11.59 10.78 15.04
CA LYS A 70 10.90 11.94 15.64
C LYS A 70 10.59 13.04 14.62
N HIS A 71 11.18 12.98 13.43
CA HIS A 71 11.01 14.02 12.41
C HIS A 71 9.77 13.73 11.56
N ILE A 72 8.82 14.66 11.57
CA ILE A 72 7.58 14.58 10.80
C ILE A 72 7.84 14.34 9.31
N LEU A 73 8.83 15.02 8.73
CA LEU A 73 9.19 14.88 7.31
C LEU A 73 9.62 13.44 6.96
N THR A 74 10.37 12.78 7.86
CA THR A 74 10.77 11.39 7.65
C THR A 74 9.56 10.46 7.78
N GLN A 75 8.65 10.71 8.73
CA GLN A 75 7.41 9.94 8.86
C GLN A 75 6.51 10.10 7.62
N SER A 76 6.40 11.32 7.08
CA SER A 76 5.66 11.61 5.85
C SER A 76 6.25 10.88 4.64
N LEU A 77 7.58 10.86 4.49
CA LEU A 77 8.24 10.10 3.42
C LEU A 77 8.01 8.59 3.56
N ILE A 78 8.03 8.07 4.79
CA ILE A 78 7.73 6.65 5.05
C ILE A 78 6.27 6.35 4.74
N LEU A 79 5.34 7.23 5.12
CA LEU A 79 3.93 7.09 4.78
C LEU A 79 3.73 7.09 3.25
N ALA A 80 4.34 8.04 2.53
CA ALA A 80 4.28 8.10 1.08
C ALA A 80 4.82 6.81 0.44
N PHE A 81 5.94 6.29 0.96
CA PHE A 81 6.50 5.02 0.52
C PHE A 81 5.52 3.85 0.72
N PHE A 82 4.87 3.76 1.88
CA PHE A 82 3.90 2.70 2.12
C PHE A 82 2.63 2.83 1.27
N ILE A 83 2.17 4.06 1.02
CA ILE A 83 1.05 4.31 0.10
C ILE A 83 1.41 3.84 -1.32
N ASP A 84 2.57 4.24 -1.83
CA ASP A 84 3.07 3.80 -3.14
C ASP A 84 3.18 2.28 -3.23
N MET A 85 3.76 1.62 -2.21
CA MET A 85 3.79 0.16 -2.12
C MET A 85 2.40 -0.47 -2.08
N GLY A 86 1.41 0.20 -1.49
CA GLY A 86 0.01 -0.21 -1.51
C GLY A 86 -0.57 -0.20 -2.93
N TYR A 87 -0.35 0.89 -3.68
CA TYR A 87 -0.73 0.98 -5.10
C TYR A 87 -0.05 -0.10 -5.94
N PHE A 88 1.28 -0.20 -5.84
CA PHE A 88 2.08 -1.19 -6.56
C PHE A 88 1.59 -2.62 -6.30
N THR A 89 1.44 -3.00 -5.03
CA THR A 89 1.04 -4.36 -4.65
C THR A 89 -0.35 -4.68 -5.15
N THR A 90 -1.29 -3.77 -4.96
CA THR A 90 -2.67 -3.98 -5.41
C THR A 90 -2.77 -4.06 -6.93
N ARG A 91 -2.06 -3.19 -7.66
CA ARG A 91 -2.01 -3.23 -9.13
C ARG A 91 -1.38 -4.51 -9.62
N LEU A 92 -0.23 -4.90 -9.07
CA LEU A 92 0.47 -6.14 -9.41
C LEU A 92 -0.43 -7.37 -9.22
N LEU A 93 -1.08 -7.49 -8.06
CA LEU A 93 -1.99 -8.60 -7.78
C LEU A 93 -3.20 -8.58 -8.71
N SER A 94 -3.79 -7.40 -8.93
CA SER A 94 -4.94 -7.27 -9.84
C SER A 94 -4.55 -7.64 -11.27
N MET A 95 -3.41 -7.19 -11.77
CA MET A 95 -2.91 -7.54 -13.09
C MET A 95 -2.58 -9.03 -13.20
N SER A 96 -2.03 -9.63 -12.14
CA SER A 96 -1.72 -11.06 -12.10
C SER A 96 -2.96 -11.93 -12.27
N ILE A 97 -4.10 -11.51 -11.71
CA ILE A 97 -5.41 -12.17 -11.90
C ILE A 97 -5.87 -12.11 -13.36
N HIS A 98 -5.48 -11.08 -14.10
CA HIS A 98 -5.93 -10.81 -15.46
C HIS A 98 -4.80 -10.95 -16.50
N GLY A 99 -3.78 -11.78 -16.24
CA GLY A 99 -2.77 -12.14 -17.24
C GLY A 99 -1.83 -11.03 -17.70
N PHE A 100 -1.82 -9.85 -17.05
CA PHE A 100 -1.08 -8.66 -17.49
C PHE A 100 -1.51 -8.07 -18.85
N ASP A 101 -2.77 -8.27 -19.26
CA ASP A 101 -3.28 -7.91 -20.59
C ASP A 101 -3.54 -6.40 -20.81
N SER A 102 -2.94 -5.50 -20.04
CA SER A 102 -3.14 -4.05 -20.18
C SER A 102 -1.83 -3.27 -20.13
N THR A 103 -1.43 -2.73 -21.29
CA THR A 103 -0.24 -1.89 -21.42
C THR A 103 -0.31 -0.65 -20.53
N THR A 104 -1.48 0.00 -20.43
CA THR A 104 -1.69 1.15 -19.54
C THR A 104 -1.39 0.80 -18.09
N GLN A 105 -1.86 -0.36 -17.64
CA GLN A 105 -1.64 -0.82 -16.27
C GLN A 105 -0.16 -1.19 -16.02
N LEU A 106 0.53 -1.76 -17.02
CA LEU A 106 1.97 -2.01 -16.95
C LEU A 106 2.79 -0.71 -16.85
N TYR A 107 2.41 0.35 -17.56
CA TYR A 107 3.07 1.65 -17.44
C TYR A 107 2.91 2.21 -16.02
N TRP A 108 1.69 2.18 -15.48
CA TRP A 108 1.46 2.62 -14.11
C TRP A 108 2.24 1.81 -13.09
N LEU A 109 2.29 0.48 -13.25
CA LEU A 109 3.06 -0.41 -12.39
C LEU A 109 4.56 -0.06 -12.43
N SER A 110 5.07 0.29 -13.62
CA SER A 110 6.47 0.70 -13.80
C SER A 110 6.75 2.06 -13.14
N ILE A 111 5.81 3.01 -13.23
CA ILE A 111 5.91 4.31 -12.57
C ILE A 111 5.94 4.13 -11.04
N GLU A 112 5.03 3.34 -10.49
CA GLU A 112 4.97 3.01 -9.06
C GLU A 112 6.29 2.36 -8.60
N LEU A 113 6.86 1.43 -9.38
CA LEU A 113 8.15 0.84 -9.07
C LEU A 113 9.29 1.88 -9.01
N VAL A 114 9.34 2.82 -9.96
CA VAL A 114 10.35 3.89 -9.98
C VAL A 114 10.20 4.82 -8.79
N ILE A 115 8.95 5.18 -8.42
CA ILE A 115 8.66 6.00 -7.23
C ILE A 115 9.12 5.26 -5.97
N GLY A 116 8.75 4.00 -5.82
CA GLY A 116 9.13 3.17 -4.67
C GLY A 116 10.64 3.03 -4.52
N ILE A 117 11.37 2.79 -5.62
CA ILE A 117 12.84 2.76 -5.62
C ILE A 117 13.41 4.12 -5.19
N THR A 118 12.89 5.22 -5.75
CA THR A 118 13.35 6.58 -5.43
C THR A 118 13.16 6.90 -3.95
N LEU A 119 11.97 6.62 -3.40
CA LEU A 119 11.66 6.82 -1.99
C LEU A 119 12.53 5.93 -1.09
N ALA A 120 12.77 4.67 -1.47
CA ALA A 120 13.65 3.76 -0.73
C ALA A 120 15.10 4.29 -0.68
N VAL A 121 15.61 4.84 -1.79
CA VAL A 121 16.94 5.48 -1.85
C VAL A 121 16.98 6.70 -0.92
N ILE A 122 16.02 7.62 -1.02
CA ILE A 122 15.94 8.81 -0.15
C ILE A 122 15.91 8.43 1.33
N LEU A 123 15.09 7.44 1.69
CA LEU A 123 14.98 6.95 3.07
C LEU A 123 16.26 6.26 3.57
N LYS A 124 17.00 5.57 2.68
CA LYS A 124 18.32 5.01 3.01
C LYS A 124 19.37 6.10 3.22
N LEU A 125 19.44 7.10 2.34
CA LEU A 125 20.38 8.21 2.46
C LEU A 125 20.18 8.99 3.77
N LYS A 126 18.93 9.19 4.19
CA LYS A 126 18.61 9.81 5.49
C LYS A 126 19.03 8.99 6.71
N LYS A 127 19.23 7.68 6.58
CA LYS A 127 19.69 6.80 7.68
C LYS A 127 21.21 6.75 7.81
N ALA A 128 21.97 7.24 6.82
CA ALA A 128 23.41 7.33 6.94
C ALA A 128 23.75 8.40 8.01
N PRO A 129 24.60 8.10 9.01
CA PRO A 129 25.06 9.12 9.95
C PRO A 129 25.73 10.23 9.15
N SER A 130 25.29 11.48 9.35
CA SER A 130 26.00 12.61 8.77
C SER A 130 27.42 12.58 9.35
N LYS A 131 28.41 12.31 8.51
CA LYS A 131 29.80 12.55 8.86
C LYS A 131 29.99 14.07 8.92
N THR A 132 29.77 14.64 10.10
CA THR A 132 30.07 16.03 10.46
C THR A 132 30.71 15.98 11.83
#